data_AF-A0A420QF15-F1
#
_entry.id   AF-A0A420QF15-F1
#
_cell.length_a   1.000
_cell.length_b   1.000
_cell.length_c   1.000
_cell.angle_alpha   90.00
_cell.angle_beta   90.00
_cell.angle_gamma   90.00
#
_symmetry.space_group_name_H-M   'P 1'
#
loop_
_entity.id
_entity.type
_entity.pdbx_description
1 polymer ?
#
loop_
_entity_poly.entity_id
_entity_poly.type
_entity_poly.pdbx_seq_one_letter_code
_entity_poly.pdbx_strand_id
1 'polypeptide(L)'
;MAQLFSQRSRHLQWRRLWLLLVGLRKSLAITTDALEQMKQHLEVTDQDFETARAEELIRRHDVTAHVHAFGAVAPAAASIMHYGDYLAKVISNLCKQQPLLHTRICSQLN
;
A
#
# COMPACT_ATOMS: atom_id res chain seq x y z
N MET A 1 -4.52 -8.65 -20.73
CA MET A 1 -4.48 -7.26 -20.20
C MET A 1 -5.24 -7.08 -18.87
N ALA A 2 -6.37 -7.77 -18.61
CA ALA A 2 -7.16 -7.59 -17.39
C ALA A 2 -6.46 -7.95 -16.06
N GLN A 3 -5.51 -8.89 -16.05
CA GLN A 3 -4.80 -9.29 -14.82
C GLN A 3 -3.92 -8.18 -14.24
N LEU A 4 -3.42 -7.24 -15.06
CA LEU A 4 -2.57 -6.14 -14.62
C LEU A 4 -3.34 -5.13 -13.75
N PHE A 5 -4.64 -4.99 -13.99
CA PHE A 5 -5.53 -4.05 -13.29
C PHE A 5 -6.54 -4.72 -12.34
N SER A 6 -6.33 -6.00 -12.04
CA SER A 6 -7.15 -6.73 -11.06
C SER A 6 -6.99 -6.14 -9.64
N GLN A 7 -7.97 -6.39 -8.76
CA GLN A 7 -7.86 -5.94 -7.36
C GLN A 7 -6.61 -6.52 -6.70
N ARG A 8 -6.37 -7.82 -6.89
CA ARG A 8 -5.18 -8.52 -6.35
C ARG A 8 -3.87 -7.90 -6.84
N SER A 9 -3.76 -7.54 -8.13
CA SER A 9 -2.55 -6.88 -8.64
C SER A 9 -2.34 -5.48 -8.04
N ARG A 10 -3.42 -4.72 -7.83
CA ARG A 10 -3.38 -3.40 -7.17
C ARG A 10 -2.87 -3.49 -5.73
N HIS A 11 -3.42 -4.40 -4.92
CA HIS A 11 -2.99 -4.56 -3.52
C HIS A 11 -1.55 -5.05 -3.41
N LEU A 12 -1.13 -5.92 -4.33
CA LEU A 12 0.25 -6.39 -4.39
C LEU A 12 1.22 -5.26 -4.78
N GLN A 13 0.80 -4.35 -5.67
CA GLN A 13 1.55 -3.13 -5.98
C GLN A 13 1.65 -2.19 -4.76
N TRP A 14 0.59 -2.06 -3.96
CA TRP A 14 0.64 -1.28 -2.72
C TRP A 14 1.63 -1.85 -1.71
N ARG A 15 1.62 -3.17 -1.45
CA ARG A 15 2.59 -3.83 -0.55
C ARG A 15 4.04 -3.62 -1.01
N ARG A 16 4.30 -3.74 -2.32
CA ARG A 16 5.62 -3.46 -2.92
C ARG A 16 6.04 -2.00 -2.71
N LEU A 17 5.12 -1.06 -2.93
CA LEU A 17 5.40 0.35 -2.77
C LEU A 17 5.67 0.72 -1.30
N TRP A 18 4.91 0.16 -0.36
CA TRP A 18 5.17 0.33 1.08
C TRP A 18 6.53 -0.24 1.49
N LEU A 19 6.89 -1.43 0.99
CA LEU A 19 8.22 -1.99 1.23
C LEU A 19 9.33 -1.06 0.70
N LEU A 20 9.17 -0.48 -0.49
CA LEU A 20 10.12 0.47 -1.05
C LEU A 20 10.23 1.74 -0.20
N LEU A 21 9.12 2.29 0.29
CA LEU A 21 9.12 3.46 1.16
C LEU A 21 9.85 3.21 2.48
N VAL A 22 9.59 2.06 3.11
CA VAL A 22 10.31 1.64 4.33
C VAL A 22 11.79 1.41 4.01
N GLY A 23 12.10 0.82 2.85
CA GLY A 23 13.47 0.66 2.35
C GLY A 23 14.22 1.97 2.15
N LEU A 24 13.57 3.01 1.60
CA LEU A 24 14.15 4.35 1.46
C LEU A 24 14.40 5.02 2.81
N ARG A 25 13.52 4.76 3.79
CA ARG A 25 13.64 5.27 5.15
C ARG A 25 14.62 4.45 6.01
N LYS A 26 15.13 3.32 5.53
CA LYS A 26 16.14 2.48 6.22
C LYS A 26 17.43 3.25 6.56
N SER A 27 17.75 4.29 5.78
CA SER A 27 18.85 5.22 6.08
C SER A 27 18.69 5.96 7.41
N LEU A 28 17.47 6.01 7.98
CA LEU A 28 17.10 6.73 9.20
C LEU A 28 16.86 5.80 10.41
N ALA A 29 17.58 4.67 10.50
CA ALA A 29 17.53 3.72 11.62
C ALA A 29 16.19 2.98 11.78
N ILE A 30 15.81 2.22 10.75
CA ILE A 30 14.68 1.27 10.81
C ILE A 30 15.18 -0.12 11.20
N THR A 31 14.45 -0.78 12.11
CA THR A 31 14.68 -2.17 12.52
C THR A 31 14.61 -3.12 11.31
N THR A 32 15.67 -3.91 11.09
CA THR A 32 15.74 -4.89 10.00
C THR A 32 14.62 -5.91 10.02
N ASP A 33 14.12 -6.24 11.21
CA ASP A 33 13.00 -7.16 11.46
C ASP A 33 11.71 -6.73 10.73
N ALA A 34 11.38 -5.43 10.73
CA ALA A 34 10.20 -4.92 10.03
C ALA A 34 10.28 -5.16 8.51
N LEU A 35 11.48 -5.02 7.92
CA LEU A 35 11.68 -5.26 6.50
C LEU A 35 11.59 -6.75 6.14
N GLU A 36 12.06 -7.64 7.01
CA GLU A 36 11.95 -9.09 6.79
C GLU A 36 10.50 -9.55 6.88
N GLN A 37 9.75 -9.11 7.89
CA GLN A 37 8.32 -9.40 8.01
C GLN A 37 7.54 -8.89 6.78
N MET A 38 7.80 -7.67 6.32
CA MET A 38 7.13 -7.14 5.12
C MET A 38 7.47 -7.94 3.86
N LYS A 39 8.72 -8.42 3.72
CA LYS A 39 9.13 -9.24 2.57
C LYS A 39 8.47 -10.61 2.58
N GLN A 40 8.34 -11.23 3.75
CA GLN A 40 7.68 -12.53 3.91
C GLN A 40 6.18 -12.46 3.57
N HIS A 41 5.55 -11.30 3.77
CA HIS A 41 4.13 -11.09 3.55
C HIS A 41 3.81 -10.23 2.31
N LEU A 42 4.69 -10.20 1.32
CA LEU A 42 4.47 -9.46 0.06
C LEU A 42 3.27 -9.99 -0.76
N GLU A 43 3.00 -11.28 -0.68
CA GLU A 43 1.88 -11.90 -1.38
C GLU A 43 0.57 -11.68 -0.63
N VAL A 44 -0.48 -11.32 -1.36
CA VAL A 44 -1.80 -11.06 -0.79
C VAL A 44 -2.59 -12.37 -0.77
N THR A 45 -2.90 -12.84 0.44
CA THR A 45 -3.67 -14.08 0.66
C THR A 45 -5.16 -13.77 0.78
N ASP A 46 -6.04 -14.76 0.57
CA ASP A 46 -7.48 -14.55 0.68
C ASP A 46 -7.92 -14.12 2.11
N GLN A 47 -7.20 -14.55 3.15
CA GLN A 47 -7.40 -14.09 4.53
C GLN A 47 -7.11 -12.59 4.73
N ASP A 48 -6.16 -12.03 3.96
CA ASP A 48 -5.87 -10.60 3.98
C ASP A 48 -7.07 -9.80 3.45
N PHE A 49 -7.77 -10.34 2.44
CA PHE A 49 -8.96 -9.71 1.87
C PHE A 49 -10.14 -9.71 2.84
N GLU A 50 -10.35 -10.80 3.59
CA GLU A 50 -11.40 -10.86 4.61
C GLU A 50 -11.14 -9.85 5.73
N THR A 51 -9.89 -9.77 6.19
CA THR A 51 -9.46 -8.81 7.21
C THR A 51 -9.62 -7.37 6.70
N ALA A 52 -9.20 -7.09 5.47
CA ALA A 52 -9.35 -5.78 4.86
C ALA A 52 -10.84 -5.40 4.69
N ARG A 53 -11.72 -6.35 4.35
CA ARG A 53 -13.16 -6.11 4.22
C ARG A 53 -13.79 -5.74 5.56
N ALA A 54 -13.40 -6.42 6.64
CA ALA A 54 -13.86 -6.09 7.99
C ALA A 54 -13.40 -4.68 8.41
N GLU A 55 -12.13 -4.36 8.18
CA GLU A 55 -11.56 -3.03 8.48
C GLU A 55 -12.16 -1.92 7.59
N GLU A 56 -12.54 -2.22 6.35
CA GLU A 56 -13.17 -1.27 5.44
C GLU A 56 -14.56 -0.86 5.92
N LEU A 57 -15.33 -1.77 6.52
CA LEU A 57 -16.63 -1.44 7.12
C LEU A 57 -16.50 -0.43 8.27
N ILE A 58 -15.43 -0.56 9.05
CA ILE A 58 -15.15 0.31 10.21
C ILE A 58 -14.61 1.67 9.74
N ARG A 59 -13.58 1.65 8.89
CA ARG A 59 -12.82 2.85 8.51
C ARG A 59 -13.39 3.57 7.30
N ARG A 60 -14.26 2.91 6.53
CA ARG A 60 -14.89 3.40 5.30
C ARG A 60 -13.86 3.91 4.27
N HIS A 61 -12.66 3.33 4.30
CA HIS A 61 -11.54 3.71 3.45
C HIS A 61 -10.69 2.49 3.09
N ASP A 62 -10.74 2.10 1.82
CA ASP A 62 -10.07 0.94 1.22
C ASP A 62 -8.57 0.83 1.56
N VAL A 63 -7.82 1.93 1.37
CA VAL A 63 -6.37 1.97 1.59
C VAL A 63 -6.02 1.78 3.07
N THR A 64 -6.67 2.52 3.97
CA THR A 64 -6.38 2.43 5.41
C THR A 64 -6.76 1.07 5.98
N ALA A 65 -7.82 0.44 5.45
CA ALA A 65 -8.16 -0.92 5.79
C ALA A 65 -7.06 -1.92 5.40
N HIS A 66 -6.47 -1.77 4.20
CA HIS A 66 -5.37 -2.63 3.75
C HIS A 66 -4.06 -2.37 4.50
N VAL A 67 -3.80 -1.13 4.94
CA VAL A 67 -2.64 -0.83 5.81
C VAL A 67 -2.81 -1.53 7.16
N HIS A 68 -4.00 -1.49 7.75
CA HIS A 68 -4.28 -2.17 9.00
C HIS A 68 -4.23 -3.69 8.88
N ALA A 69 -4.81 -4.27 7.83
CA ALA A 69 -4.71 -5.69 7.54
C ALA A 69 -3.25 -6.13 7.39
N PHE A 70 -2.43 -5.33 6.68
CA PHE A 70 -1.01 -5.65 6.51
C PHE A 70 -0.19 -5.46 7.80
N GLY A 71 -0.54 -4.46 8.63
CA GLY A 71 0.04 -4.28 9.96
C GLY A 71 -0.31 -5.39 10.95
N ALA A 72 -1.47 -6.03 10.81
CA ALA A 72 -1.83 -7.20 11.62
C ALA A 72 -0.92 -8.40 11.33
N VAL A 73 -0.49 -8.55 10.08
CA VAL A 73 0.39 -9.64 9.64
C VAL A 73 1.87 -9.32 9.90
N ALA A 74 2.27 -8.05 9.81
CA ALA A 74 3.63 -7.58 10.08
C ALA A 74 3.64 -6.57 11.26
N PRO A 75 3.56 -7.03 12.53
CA PRO A 75 3.43 -6.15 13.68
C PRO A 75 4.64 -5.24 13.89
N ALA A 76 5.86 -5.70 13.55
CA ALA A 76 7.06 -4.85 13.64
C ALA A 76 7.04 -3.71 12.62
N ALA A 77 6.39 -3.92 11.47
CA ALA A 77 6.21 -2.90 10.45
C ALA A 77 5.00 -1.98 10.71
N ALA A 78 4.01 -2.43 11.49
CA ALA A 78 2.78 -1.69 11.77
C ALA A 78 3.05 -0.30 12.36
N SER A 79 3.93 -0.21 13.37
CA SER A 79 4.28 1.07 14.01
C SER A 79 4.97 2.05 13.06
N ILE A 80 5.72 1.55 12.08
CA ILE A 80 6.41 2.35 11.06
C ILE A 80 5.44 2.77 9.95
N MET A 81 4.54 1.86 9.57
CA MET A 81 3.52 2.08 8.55
C MET A 81 2.44 3.05 9.00
N HIS A 82 2.14 3.16 10.29
CA HIS A 82 1.15 4.12 10.79
C HIS A 82 1.58 5.59 10.57
N TYR A 83 2.87 5.91 10.73
CA TYR A 83 3.42 7.20 10.27
C TYR A 83 3.37 7.35 8.74
N GLY A 84 3.38 6.23 8.03
CA GLY A 84 3.22 6.14 6.58
C GLY A 84 1.78 6.28 6.11
N ASP A 85 0.74 6.25 6.96
CA ASP A 85 -0.66 6.31 6.53
C ASP A 85 -1.00 7.58 5.75
N TYR A 86 -0.37 8.71 6.11
CA TYR A 86 -0.53 9.96 5.36
C TYR A 86 0.12 9.86 3.97
N LEU A 87 1.33 9.31 3.89
CA LEU A 87 2.07 9.16 2.64
C LEU A 87 1.48 8.06 1.73
N ALA A 88 0.99 6.96 2.31
CA ALA A 88 0.29 5.88 1.65
C ALA A 88 -1.05 6.34 1.08
N LYS A 89 -1.79 7.21 1.81
CA LYS A 89 -2.95 7.93 1.27
C LYS A 89 -2.58 8.82 0.10
N VAL A 90 -1.49 9.60 0.21
CA VAL A 90 -1.02 10.47 -0.88
C VAL A 90 -0.63 9.67 -2.12
N ILE A 91 0.08 8.55 -1.97
CA ILE A 91 0.53 7.73 -3.10
C ILE A 91 -0.63 6.90 -3.69
N SER A 92 -1.59 6.47 -2.88
CA SER A 92 -2.82 5.87 -3.40
C SER A 92 -3.66 6.88 -4.17
N ASN A 93 -3.76 8.14 -3.70
CA ASN A 93 -4.40 9.21 -4.46
C ASN A 93 -3.70 9.46 -5.80
N LEU A 94 -2.36 9.40 -5.85
CA LEU A 94 -1.61 9.47 -7.12
C LEU A 94 -1.93 8.27 -8.04
N CYS A 95 -2.07 7.07 -7.49
CA CYS A 95 -2.42 5.87 -8.24
C CYS A 95 -3.87 5.91 -8.77
N LYS A 96 -4.82 6.45 -7.99
CA LYS A 96 -6.20 6.71 -8.42
C LYS A 96 -6.30 7.85 -9.45
N GLN A 97 -5.34 8.79 -9.46
CA GLN A 97 -5.28 9.89 -10.43
C GLN A 97 -4.56 9.55 -11.75
N GLN A 98 -4.01 8.35 -11.92
CA GLN A 98 -3.31 7.99 -13.18
C GLN A 98 -4.14 8.17 -14.48
N PRO A 99 -5.46 7.87 -14.55
CA PRO A 99 -6.23 8.20 -15.75
C PRO A 99 -6.43 9.72 -15.97
N LEU A 100 -6.33 10.54 -14.92
CA LEU A 100 -6.50 12.01 -14.97
C LEU A 100 -5.17 12.75 -15.19
N LEU A 101 -4.04 12.17 -14.78
CA LEU A 101 -2.70 12.71 -15.01
C LEU A 101 -2.28 12.56 -16.48
N HIS A 102 -2.68 11.47 -17.14
CA HIS A 102 -2.43 11.27 -18.57
C HIS A 102 -3.10 12.37 -19.43
N THR A 103 -4.33 12.76 -19.09
CA THR A 103 -5.07 13.82 -19.80
C THR A 103 -4.50 15.22 -19.54
N ARG A 104 -4.02 15.52 -18.32
CA ARG A 104 -3.38 16.81 -18.02
C ARG A 104 -1.99 16.97 -18.62
N ILE A 105 -1.20 15.89 -18.73
CA ILE A 105 0.12 15.95 -19.37
C ILE A 105 -0.04 16.12 -20.90
N CYS A 106 -1.01 15.45 -21.51
CA CYS A 106 -1.31 15.65 -22.94
C CYS A 106 -1.89 17.04 -23.27
N SER A 107 -2.63 17.69 -22.36
CA SER A 107 -3.19 19.03 -22.62
C SER A 107 -2.23 20.19 -22.34
N GLN A 108 -1.08 19.95 -21.70
CA GLN A 108 -0.02 20.96 -21.52
C GLN A 108 1.10 20.85 -22.57
N LEU A 109 1.02 19.86 -23.46
CA LEU A 109 1.95 19.66 -24.58
C LEU A 109 1.32 19.98 -25.94
N ASN A 110 0.24 20.76 -25.97
CA ASN A 110 -0.34 21.30 -27.19
C ASN A 110 -0.62 22.80 -27.05
#